data_AF-A0A101J8Y5-F1
#
_entry.id   AF-A0A101J8Y5-F1
#
_cell.length_a   1.000
_cell.length_b   1.000
_cell.length_c   1.000
_cell.angle_alpha   90.00
_cell.angle_beta   90.00
_cell.angle_gamma   90.00
#
_symmetry.space_group_name_H-M   'P 1'
#
loop_
_entity.id
_entity.type
_entity.pdbx_description
1 polymer ?
#
loop_
_entity_poly.entity_id
_entity_poly.type
_entity_poly.pdbx_seq_one_letter_code
_entity_poly.pdbx_strand_id
1 'polypeptide(L)'
;MSTEHATADDLLAGEDETRDVTLSGGKVVTVRALSRYESFLIAKTSQEGDGNDYENKAITTAMISPKMTEKQVEAWRKRPSAAGDVARVSDAIRELAGTSEGAQKSDVPASGD
;
A
#
# COMPACT_ATOMS: atom_id res chain seq x y z
N MET A 1 -16.74 29.83 -13.67
CA MET A 1 -15.35 29.40 -13.96
C MET A 1 -15.43 28.42 -15.11
N SER A 2 -14.60 28.57 -16.15
CA SER A 2 -14.52 27.57 -17.23
C SER A 2 -13.67 26.40 -16.74
N THR A 3 -14.10 25.16 -16.97
CA THR A 3 -13.36 23.97 -16.55
C THR A 3 -12.25 23.69 -17.55
N GLU A 4 -11.01 23.69 -17.07
CA GLU A 4 -9.85 23.21 -17.83
C GLU A 4 -9.74 21.68 -17.68
N HIS A 5 -9.53 20.98 -18.79
CA HIS A 5 -9.35 19.53 -18.80
C HIS A 5 -7.86 19.18 -18.70
N ALA A 6 -7.53 18.15 -17.92
CA ALA A 6 -6.17 17.64 -17.80
C ALA A 6 -5.65 17.06 -19.13
N THR A 7 -4.34 17.23 -19.37
CA THR A 7 -3.60 16.60 -20.47
C THR A 7 -3.09 15.21 -20.08
N ALA A 8 -2.58 14.45 -21.05
CA ALA A 8 -1.94 13.17 -20.76
C ALA A 8 -0.70 13.34 -19.86
N ASP A 9 0.06 14.41 -20.05
CA ASP A 9 1.24 14.69 -19.24
C ASP A 9 0.85 15.00 -17.79
N ASP A 10 -0.25 15.71 -17.56
CA ASP A 10 -0.77 15.96 -16.20
C ASP A 10 -1.15 14.66 -15.47
N LEU A 11 -1.61 13.64 -16.21
CA LEU A 11 -2.00 12.34 -15.64
C LEU A 11 -0.81 11.41 -15.40
N LEU A 12 0.28 11.58 -16.15
CA LEU A 12 1.50 10.80 -16.02
C LEU A 12 2.54 11.47 -15.10
N ALA A 13 2.38 12.77 -14.86
CA ALA A 13 3.12 13.51 -13.87
C ALA A 13 2.57 13.21 -12.47
N GLY A 14 3.40 12.62 -11.62
CA GLY A 14 3.04 12.35 -10.24
C GLY A 14 4.20 11.68 -9.50
N GLU A 15 4.30 12.00 -8.23
CA GLU A 15 5.12 11.23 -7.30
C GLU A 15 4.18 10.35 -6.48
N ASP A 16 4.58 9.10 -6.24
CA ASP A 16 3.82 8.23 -5.36
C ASP A 16 3.78 8.83 -3.95
N GLU A 17 2.62 8.79 -3.30
CA GLU A 17 2.54 9.12 -1.88
C GLU A 17 3.37 8.10 -1.09
N THR A 18 4.30 8.60 -0.28
CA THR A 18 5.19 7.79 0.55
C THR A 18 4.98 8.06 2.02
N ARG A 19 5.34 7.09 2.86
CA ARG A 19 5.29 7.21 4.32
C ARG A 19 6.44 6.50 4.99
N ASP A 20 7.03 7.19 5.96
CA ASP A 20 7.99 6.61 6.89
C ASP A 20 7.26 5.93 8.06
N VAL A 21 7.54 4.64 8.26
CA VAL A 21 6.96 3.81 9.32
C VAL A 21 8.05 3.50 10.34
N THR A 22 7.84 3.96 11.58
CA THR A 22 8.74 3.64 12.69
C THR A 22 8.41 2.25 13.26
N LEU A 23 9.41 1.37 13.26
CA LEU A 23 9.37 0.03 13.82
C LEU A 23 9.59 0.06 15.34
N SER A 24 9.23 -1.01 16.04
CA SER A 24 9.32 -1.12 17.51
C SER A 24 10.77 -0.98 18.04
N GLY A 25 11.77 -1.25 17.21
CA GLY A 25 13.19 -1.03 17.53
C GLY A 25 13.71 0.39 17.24
N GLY A 26 12.84 1.35 16.94
CA GLY A 26 13.19 2.74 16.60
C GLY A 26 13.83 2.91 15.22
N LYS A 27 13.85 1.85 14.40
CA LYS A 27 14.28 1.92 12.99
C LYS A 27 13.11 2.35 12.13
N VAL A 28 13.39 2.98 10.99
CA VAL A 28 12.38 3.50 10.07
C VAL A 28 12.48 2.75 8.74
N VAL A 29 11.33 2.48 8.14
CA VAL A 29 11.21 2.02 6.76
C VAL A 29 10.34 2.98 5.97
N THR A 30 10.59 3.13 4.67
CA THR A 30 9.78 3.97 3.78
C THR A 30 8.97 3.07 2.86
N VAL A 31 7.66 3.31 2.78
CA VAL A 31 6.73 2.61 1.89
C VAL A 31 5.98 3.60 1.00
N ARG A 32 5.36 3.10 -0.07
CA ARG A 32 4.41 3.85 -0.89
C ARG A 32 3.05 3.16 -0.99
N ALA A 33 2.06 3.88 -1.52
CA ALA A 33 0.83 3.26 -1.99
C ALA A 33 1.12 2.18 -3.06
N LEU A 34 0.35 1.10 -3.03
CA LEU A 34 0.24 0.22 -4.20
C LEU A 34 -0.68 0.86 -5.22
N SER A 35 -0.29 0.85 -6.49
CA SER A 35 -1.19 1.21 -7.57
C SER A 35 -2.33 0.18 -7.68
N ARG A 36 -3.42 0.58 -8.36
CA ARG A 36 -4.54 -0.31 -8.64
C ARG A 36 -4.10 -1.54 -9.46
N TYR A 37 -3.18 -1.34 -10.40
CA TYR A 37 -2.63 -2.40 -11.24
C TYR A 37 -1.81 -3.41 -10.42
N GLU A 38 -0.94 -2.92 -9.54
CA GLU A 38 -0.12 -3.80 -8.68
C GLU A 38 -0.98 -4.61 -7.72
N SER A 39 -1.97 -3.96 -7.08
CA SER A 39 -2.91 -4.65 -6.18
C SER A 39 -3.64 -5.80 -6.88
N PHE A 40 -4.06 -5.57 -8.12
CA PHE A 40 -4.69 -6.60 -8.95
C PHE A 40 -3.72 -7.73 -9.32
N LEU A 41 -2.49 -7.39 -9.70
CA LEU A 41 -1.45 -8.35 -10.04
C LEU A 41 -1.08 -9.25 -8.86
N ILE A 42 -0.93 -8.66 -7.68
CA ILE A 42 -0.68 -9.40 -6.44
C ILE A 42 -1.86 -10.33 -6.18
N ALA A 43 -3.10 -9.82 -6.17
CA ALA A 43 -4.27 -10.65 -5.94
C ALA A 43 -4.38 -11.85 -6.90
N LYS A 44 -3.99 -11.67 -8.18
CA LYS A 44 -4.00 -12.73 -9.19
C LYS A 44 -2.86 -13.74 -9.04
N THR A 45 -1.70 -13.29 -8.59
CA THR A 45 -0.49 -14.13 -8.47
C THR A 45 -0.33 -14.72 -7.09
N SER A 46 -1.12 -14.27 -6.12
CA SER A 46 -1.17 -14.83 -4.78
C SER A 46 -1.86 -16.19 -4.78
N GLN A 47 -1.38 -17.10 -3.93
CA GLN A 47 -2.07 -18.38 -3.72
C GLN A 47 -3.45 -18.13 -3.11
N GLU A 48 -4.49 -18.71 -3.72
CA GLU A 48 -5.86 -18.56 -3.24
C GLU A 48 -5.96 -19.03 -1.78
N GLY A 49 -6.50 -18.16 -0.91
CA GLY A 49 -6.65 -18.44 0.51
C GLY A 49 -5.39 -18.22 1.36
N ASP A 50 -4.23 -17.92 0.78
CA ASP A 50 -3.02 -17.59 1.53
C ASP A 50 -2.86 -16.07 1.70
N GLY A 51 -3.45 -15.54 2.77
CA GLY A 51 -3.30 -14.13 3.14
C GLY A 51 -1.86 -13.71 3.43
N ASN A 52 -0.98 -14.66 3.78
CA ASN A 52 0.43 -14.36 4.02
C ASN A 52 1.19 -14.12 2.71
N ASP A 53 0.89 -14.89 1.68
CA ASP A 53 1.50 -14.71 0.36
C ASP A 53 1.11 -13.35 -0.25
N TYR A 54 -0.16 -12.96 -0.11
CA TYR A 54 -0.61 -11.61 -0.48
C TYR A 54 0.15 -10.52 0.27
N GLU A 55 0.23 -10.61 1.61
CA GLU A 55 0.93 -9.62 2.43
C GLU A 55 2.42 -9.53 2.07
N ASN A 56 3.10 -10.66 1.87
CA ASN A 56 4.50 -10.70 1.48
C ASN A 56 4.76 -9.94 0.17
N LYS A 57 3.92 -10.19 -0.84
CA LYS A 57 4.02 -9.55 -2.15
C LYS A 57 3.69 -8.06 -2.09
N ALA A 58 2.68 -7.68 -1.29
CA ALA A 58 2.31 -6.29 -1.05
C ALA A 58 3.46 -5.50 -0.41
N ILE A 59 4.02 -6.01 0.70
CA ILE A 59 5.15 -5.38 1.38
C ILE A 59 6.37 -5.30 0.44
N THR A 60 6.70 -6.39 -0.25
CA THR A 60 7.84 -6.43 -1.18
C THR A 60 7.73 -5.36 -2.27
N THR A 61 6.53 -5.19 -2.83
CA THR A 61 6.26 -4.24 -3.93
C THR A 61 6.27 -2.79 -3.45
N ALA A 62 5.66 -2.53 -2.29
CA ALA A 62 5.49 -1.18 -1.75
C ALA A 62 6.71 -0.64 -0.98
N MET A 63 7.62 -1.51 -0.53
CA MET A 63 8.80 -1.12 0.25
C MET A 63 9.80 -0.33 -0.62
N ILE A 64 10.00 0.94 -0.28
CA ILE A 64 11.00 1.80 -0.92
C ILE A 64 12.37 1.59 -0.27
N SER A 65 12.43 1.62 1.06
CA SER A 65 13.68 1.48 1.81
C SER A 65 13.45 0.78 3.15
N PRO A 66 14.15 -0.31 3.47
CA PRO A 66 15.14 -0.99 2.62
C PRO A 66 14.46 -1.78 1.50
N LYS A 67 15.10 -1.92 0.33
CA LYS A 67 14.60 -2.86 -0.68
C LYS A 67 14.70 -4.29 -0.15
N MET A 68 13.58 -5.01 -0.16
CA MET A 68 13.48 -6.39 0.31
C MET A 68 12.92 -7.27 -0.80
N THR A 69 13.35 -8.53 -0.82
CA THR A 69 12.75 -9.61 -1.62
C THR A 69 11.65 -10.30 -0.84
N GLU A 70 10.76 -11.02 -1.52
CA GLU A 70 9.68 -11.80 -0.86
C GLU A 70 10.23 -12.76 0.21
N LYS A 71 11.36 -13.43 -0.06
CA LYS A 71 12.03 -14.32 0.90
C LYS A 71 12.54 -13.58 2.14
N GLN A 72 13.03 -12.35 1.99
CA GLN A 72 13.47 -11.54 3.12
C GLN A 72 12.29 -11.04 3.95
N VAL A 73 11.17 -10.67 3.31
CA VAL A 73 9.93 -10.32 4.00
C VAL A 73 9.38 -11.53 4.75
N GLU A 74 9.34 -12.70 4.13
CA GLU A 74 8.94 -13.95 4.76
C GLU A 74 9.81 -14.27 5.99
N ALA A 75 11.14 -14.16 5.84
CA ALA A 75 12.07 -14.36 6.96
C ALA A 75 11.87 -13.33 8.08
N TRP A 76 11.60 -12.07 7.73
CA TRP A 76 11.29 -11.03 8.71
C TRP A 76 10.01 -11.35 9.49
N ARG A 77 8.92 -11.74 8.81
CA ARG A 77 7.64 -12.12 9.44
C ARG A 77 7.74 -13.32 10.38
N LYS A 78 8.62 -14.28 10.07
CA LYS A 78 8.88 -15.43 10.94
C LYS A 78 9.61 -15.07 12.24
N ARG A 79 10.13 -13.84 12.39
CA ARG A 79 10.75 -13.41 13.64
C ARG A 79 9.66 -13.13 14.69
N PRO A 80 9.76 -13.67 15.91
CA PRO A 80 8.75 -13.44 16.95
C PRO A 80 8.51 -11.96 17.26
N SER A 81 9.54 -11.12 17.17
CA SER A 81 9.45 -9.68 17.43
C SER A 81 8.85 -8.87 16.27
N ALA A 82 8.55 -9.48 15.12
CA ALA A 82 8.15 -8.76 13.91
C ALA A 82 6.63 -8.64 13.73
N ALA A 83 5.82 -9.41 14.46
CA ALA A 83 4.37 -9.48 14.20
C ALA A 83 3.69 -8.10 14.20
N GLY A 84 3.96 -7.25 15.20
CA GLY A 84 3.40 -5.90 15.27
C GLY A 84 4.01 -4.91 14.26
N ASP A 85 5.27 -5.10 13.89
CA ASP A 85 5.96 -4.24 12.93
C ASP A 85 5.51 -4.51 11.49
N VAL A 86 5.31 -5.78 11.15
CA VAL A 86 4.78 -6.22 9.85
C VAL A 86 3.36 -5.69 9.66
N ALA A 87 2.48 -5.88 10.65
CA ALA A 87 1.12 -5.37 10.61
C ALA A 87 1.09 -3.84 10.38
N ARG A 88 1.91 -3.09 11.14
CA ARG A 88 2.02 -1.63 10.99
C ARG A 88 2.45 -1.20 9.58
N VAL A 89 3.40 -1.92 8.99
CA VAL A 89 3.84 -1.66 7.61
C VAL A 89 2.75 -1.99 6.60
N SER A 90 2.09 -3.15 6.74
CA SER A 90 0.96 -3.55 5.91
C SER A 90 -0.19 -2.54 5.95
N ASP A 91 -0.53 -2.06 7.15
CA ASP A 91 -1.61 -1.09 7.36
C ASP A 91 -1.26 0.25 6.72
N ALA A 92 -0.03 0.73 6.88
CA ALA A 92 0.44 1.96 6.22
C ALA A 92 0.31 1.87 4.68
N ILE A 93 0.64 0.72 4.08
CA ILE A 93 0.49 0.51 2.64
C ILE A 93 -0.99 0.56 2.22
N ARG A 94 -1.89 -0.06 3.00
CA ARG A 94 -3.33 -0.08 2.71
C ARG A 94 -3.99 1.29 2.86
N GLU A 95 -3.58 2.05 3.87
CA GLU A 95 -4.03 3.42 4.11
C GLU A 95 -3.60 4.34 2.97
N LEU A 96 -2.33 4.29 2.56
CA LEU A 96 -1.82 5.05 1.41
C LEU A 96 -2.54 4.70 0.11
N ALA A 97 -2.92 3.44 -0.09
CA ALA A 97 -3.69 3.02 -1.27
C ALA A 97 -5.17 3.43 -1.22
N GLY A 98 -5.64 4.10 -0.15
CA GLY A 98 -7.05 4.46 0.02
C GLY A 98 -7.96 3.25 0.22
N THR A 99 -7.41 2.13 0.70
CA THR A 99 -8.11 0.84 0.86
C THR A 99 -8.39 0.44 2.31
N SER A 100 -8.15 1.34 3.26
CA SER A 100 -8.52 1.13 4.67
C SER A 100 -10.04 1.01 4.81
N GLU A 101 -10.52 0.05 5.62
CA GLU A 101 -11.93 -0.06 6.03
C GLU A 101 -12.33 1.24 6.74
N GLY A 102 -13.06 2.11 6.03
CA GLY A 102 -13.37 3.48 6.47
C GLY A 102 -13.23 4.54 5.38
N ALA A 103 -12.56 4.25 4.26
CA ALA A 103 -12.53 5.12 3.08
C ALA A 103 -13.87 5.17 2.30
N GLN A 104 -14.97 4.72 2.92
CA GLN A 104 -16.30 4.82 2.34
C GLN A 104 -16.88 6.22 2.55
N LYS A 105 -17.06 6.91 1.42
CA LYS A 105 -18.02 8.00 1.17
C LYS A 105 -17.78 9.30 1.95
N SER A 106 -16.90 10.14 1.42
CA SER A 106 -17.10 11.59 1.57
C SER A 106 -18.40 11.96 0.83
N ASP A 107 -19.29 12.66 1.55
CA ASP A 107 -20.64 13.03 1.14
C ASP A 107 -20.75 13.54 -0.30
N VAL A 108 -21.33 12.72 -1.18
CA VAL A 108 -21.99 13.24 -2.37
C VAL A 108 -23.42 13.57 -1.93
N PRO A 109 -23.84 14.86 -1.90
CA PRO A 109 -25.24 15.19 -1.73
C PRO A 109 -26.02 14.49 -2.84
N ALA A 110 -26.98 13.66 -2.46
CA ALA A 110 -27.97 13.14 -3.39
C ALA A 110 -28.87 14.31 -3.84
N SER A 111 -28.41 15.09 -4.82
CA SER A 111 -29.32 15.97 -5.57
C SER A 111 -29.98 15.13 -6.65
N GLY A 112 -31.07 14.48 -6.26
CA GLY A 112 -32.15 14.17 -7.18
C GLY A 112 -33.08 15.38 -7.24
N ASP A 113 -33.23 15.94 -8.44
CA ASP A 113 -34.49 16.45 -8.99
C ASP A 113 -34.39 16.41 -10.52
#